data_AF-A0A953Z1R1-F1
#
_entry.id   AF-A0A953Z1R1-F1
#
_cell.length_a   1.000
_cell.length_b   1.000
_cell.length_c   1.000
_cell.angle_alpha   90.00
_cell.angle_beta   90.00
_cell.angle_gamma   90.00
#
_symmetry.space_group_name_H-M   'P 1'
#
loop_
_entity.id
_entity.type
_entity.pdbx_description
1 polymer ?
#
loop_
_entity_poly.entity_id
_entity_poly.type
_entity_poly.pdbx_seq_one_letter_code
_entity_poly.pdbx_strand_id
1 'polypeptide(L)'
;MARHQMEIAALRILDANFNRAREGLRVVEEFTRFVINNAALSKATKDLRHELTQAFANALPKSLSLAARNTGEDVGTEISNTSETTRDDTRGVAYANLARVAEALRSIEEYAKTGSADLANLANGAKALRYRVYQLESAIQQADKAHVLLEAKVMAILGGETPHPKRELVRALYEAGLRVFQLREKGASDAIAFAATAQWREALAELPKLVVLVNDRVDWALAL
;
A
#
# COMPACT_ATOMS: atom_id res chain seq x y z
N MET A 1 18.69 35.95 11.08
CA MET A 1 19.44 34.67 11.15
C MET A 1 18.52 33.46 11.37
N ALA A 2 17.71 33.42 12.44
CA ALA A 2 16.82 32.28 12.72
C ALA A 2 15.82 31.93 11.58
N ARG A 3 15.15 32.93 10.98
CA ARG A 3 14.21 32.71 9.86
C ARG A 3 14.86 32.08 8.64
N HIS A 4 16.07 32.51 8.30
CA HIS A 4 16.84 31.98 7.17
C HIS A 4 17.31 30.54 7.42
N GLN A 5 17.71 30.21 8.66
CA GLN A 5 18.02 28.84 9.05
C GLN A 5 16.80 27.90 8.98
N MET A 6 15.63 28.38 9.41
CA MET A 6 14.37 27.61 9.29
C MET A 6 13.97 27.38 7.82
N GLU A 7 14.18 28.36 6.94
CA GLU A 7 13.97 28.21 5.50
C GLU A 7 14.91 27.14 4.90
N ILE A 8 16.20 27.16 5.25
CA ILE A 8 17.16 26.13 4.82
C ILE A 8 16.75 24.75 5.33
N ALA A 9 16.32 24.63 6.59
CA ALA A 9 15.86 23.38 7.17
C ALA A 9 14.63 22.82 6.43
N ALA A 10 13.65 23.66 6.10
CA ALA A 10 12.49 23.25 5.32
C ALA A 10 12.90 22.70 3.94
N LEU A 11 13.84 23.36 3.25
CA LEU A 11 14.36 22.88 1.96
C LEU A 11 15.05 21.51 2.06
N ARG A 12 15.83 21.27 3.13
CA ARG A 12 16.44 19.96 3.40
C ARG A 12 15.38 18.87 3.61
N ILE A 13 14.34 19.18 4.38
CA ILE A 13 13.25 18.26 4.66
C ILE A 13 12.48 17.92 3.38
N LEU A 14 12.23 18.91 2.53
CA LEU A 14 11.59 18.71 1.23
C LEU A 14 12.43 17.77 0.35
N ASP A 15 13.73 18.01 0.19
CA ASP A 15 14.62 17.18 -0.64
C ASP A 15 14.70 15.73 -0.14
N ALA A 16 14.82 15.54 1.18
CA ALA A 16 14.86 14.22 1.80
C ALA A 16 13.57 13.42 1.53
N ASN A 17 12.40 14.04 1.72
CA ASN A 17 11.12 13.38 1.49
C ASN A 17 10.83 13.15 -0.01
N PHE A 18 11.34 14.02 -0.89
CA PHE A 18 11.27 13.78 -2.32
C PHE A 18 12.03 12.51 -2.74
N ASN A 19 13.24 12.32 -2.21
CA ASN A 19 14.02 11.11 -2.48
C ASN A 19 13.32 9.86 -1.93
N ARG A 20 12.85 9.89 -0.67
CA ARG A 20 12.09 8.79 -0.06
C ARG A 20 10.85 8.41 -0.87
N ALA A 21 10.07 9.40 -1.32
CA ALA A 21 8.89 9.16 -2.14
C ALA A 21 9.26 8.56 -3.51
N ARG A 22 10.32 9.04 -4.16
CA ARG A 22 10.78 8.49 -5.45
C ARG A 22 11.30 7.07 -5.36
N GLU A 23 12.06 6.76 -4.32
CA GLU A 23 12.59 5.42 -4.06
C GLU A 23 11.48 4.44 -3.68
N GLY A 24 10.56 4.84 -2.80
CA GLY A 24 9.40 4.02 -2.47
C GLY A 24 8.54 3.71 -3.70
N LEU A 25 8.27 4.71 -4.56
CA LEU A 25 7.56 4.48 -5.82
C LEU A 25 8.33 3.56 -6.78
N ARG A 26 9.66 3.59 -6.77
CA ARG A 26 10.48 2.69 -7.59
C ARG A 26 10.32 1.24 -7.15
N VAL A 27 10.32 0.97 -5.84
CA VAL A 27 10.09 -0.37 -5.28
C VAL A 27 8.68 -0.88 -5.65
N VAL A 28 7.67 -0.02 -5.56
CA VAL A 28 6.28 -0.37 -5.96
C VAL A 28 6.20 -0.65 -7.46
N GLU A 29 6.91 0.11 -8.29
CA GLU A 29 6.98 -0.12 -9.74
C GLU A 29 7.54 -1.52 -10.03
N GLU A 30 8.58 -1.95 -9.31
CA GLU A 30 9.16 -3.30 -9.46
C GLU A 30 8.19 -4.40 -9.02
N PHE A 31 7.47 -4.21 -7.92
CA PHE A 31 6.44 -5.15 -7.47
C PHE A 31 5.33 -5.34 -8.52
N THR A 32 4.80 -4.25 -9.07
CA THR A 32 3.75 -4.32 -10.11
C THR A 32 4.25 -4.97 -11.42
N ARG A 33 5.55 -4.83 -11.74
CA ARG A 33 6.17 -5.40 -12.93
C ARG A 33 6.50 -6.88 -12.81
N PHE A 34 7.05 -7.30 -11.68
CA PHE A 34 7.69 -8.61 -11.57
C PHE A 34 6.89 -9.59 -10.70
N VAL A 35 6.03 -9.09 -9.81
CA VAL A 35 5.18 -9.96 -8.99
C VAL A 35 3.78 -10.01 -9.60
N ILE A 36 3.12 -8.87 -9.77
CA ILE A 36 1.75 -8.83 -10.32
C ILE A 36 1.75 -9.00 -11.85
N ASN A 37 2.85 -8.68 -12.54
CA ASN A 37 2.95 -8.67 -14.01
C ASN A 37 1.86 -7.81 -14.69
N ASN A 38 1.54 -6.64 -14.10
CA ASN A 38 0.49 -5.76 -14.58
C ASN A 38 1.07 -4.48 -15.22
N ALA A 39 1.00 -4.40 -16.55
CA ALA A 39 1.53 -3.28 -17.32
C ALA A 39 0.87 -1.93 -17.00
N ALA A 40 -0.45 -1.92 -16.74
CA ALA A 40 -1.19 -0.71 -16.44
C ALA A 40 -0.78 -0.11 -15.08
N LEU A 41 -0.67 -0.96 -14.05
CA LEU A 41 -0.21 -0.54 -12.71
C LEU A 41 1.25 -0.11 -12.72
N SER A 42 2.10 -0.80 -13.47
CA SER A 42 3.49 -0.39 -13.66
C SER A 42 3.59 0.99 -14.29
N LYS A 43 2.82 1.24 -15.36
CA LYS A 43 2.75 2.55 -16.01
C LYS A 43 2.23 3.63 -15.04
N ALA A 44 1.15 3.36 -14.32
CA ALA A 44 0.58 4.31 -13.36
C ALA A 44 1.60 4.69 -12.27
N THR A 45 2.37 3.73 -11.77
CA THR A 45 3.43 3.98 -10.77
C THR A 45 4.59 4.80 -11.36
N LYS A 46 5.01 4.48 -12.58
CA LYS A 46 6.03 5.24 -13.31
C LYS A 46 5.59 6.68 -13.56
N ASP A 47 4.34 6.89 -13.95
CA ASP A 47 3.77 8.22 -14.21
C ASP A 47 3.74 9.05 -12.93
N LEU A 48 3.29 8.50 -11.79
CA LEU A 48 3.36 9.17 -10.49
C LEU A 48 4.78 9.62 -10.13
N ARG A 49 5.78 8.75 -10.37
CA ARG A 49 7.19 9.09 -10.12
C ARG A 49 7.68 10.21 -11.03
N HIS A 50 7.26 10.22 -12.29
CA HIS A 50 7.60 11.28 -13.23
C HIS A 50 6.96 12.61 -12.83
N GLU A 51 5.66 12.61 -12.53
CA GLU A 51 4.92 13.79 -12.10
C GLU A 51 5.48 14.37 -10.80
N LEU A 52 5.81 13.54 -9.81
CA LEU A 52 6.51 13.99 -8.60
C LEU A 52 7.83 14.69 -8.95
N THR A 53 8.61 14.12 -9.87
CA THR A 53 9.88 14.72 -10.32
C THR A 53 9.67 16.08 -10.98
N GLN A 54 8.64 16.22 -11.81
CA GLN A 54 8.31 17.49 -12.48
C GLN A 54 7.82 18.55 -11.48
N ALA A 55 6.90 18.17 -10.58
CA ALA A 55 6.39 19.07 -9.55
C ALA A 55 7.53 19.64 -8.69
N PHE A 56 8.49 18.78 -8.33
CA PHE A 56 9.65 19.18 -7.54
C PHE A 56 10.61 20.08 -8.33
N ALA A 57 10.91 19.72 -9.58
CA ALA A 57 11.80 20.51 -10.43
C ALA A 57 11.26 21.92 -10.74
N ASN A 58 9.94 22.06 -10.87
CA ASN A 58 9.29 23.35 -11.08
C ASN A 58 9.32 24.24 -9.83
N ALA A 59 9.23 23.64 -8.65
CA ALA A 59 9.17 24.38 -7.39
C ALA A 59 10.56 24.72 -6.81
N LEU A 60 11.56 23.89 -7.09
CA LEU A 60 12.90 23.99 -6.51
C LEU A 60 13.97 23.92 -7.62
N PRO A 61 14.63 25.05 -7.94
CA PRO A 61 15.79 25.06 -8.82
C PRO A 61 16.86 24.07 -8.35
N LYS A 62 17.48 23.35 -9.29
CA LYS A 62 18.53 22.34 -9.00
C LYS A 62 19.67 22.87 -8.11
N SER A 63 20.02 24.15 -8.22
CA SER A 63 21.05 24.81 -7.41
C SER A 63 20.69 24.85 -5.92
N LEU A 64 19.42 25.02 -5.57
CA LEU A 64 18.94 25.04 -4.18
C LEU A 64 18.81 23.62 -3.60
N SER A 65 18.43 22.62 -4.41
CA SER A 65 18.42 21.21 -4.00
C SER A 65 19.84 20.69 -3.70
N LEU A 66 20.85 21.07 -4.48
CA LEU A 66 22.24 20.68 -4.24
C LEU A 66 22.83 21.33 -2.97
N ALA A 67 22.51 22.60 -2.70
CA ALA A 67 22.97 23.29 -1.49
C ALA A 67 22.36 22.72 -0.20
N ALA A 68 21.19 22.08 -0.29
CA ALA A 68 20.52 21.41 0.84
C ALA A 68 21.03 19.98 1.09
N ARG A 69 21.75 19.36 0.14
CA ARG A 69 22.32 18.01 0.32
C ARG A 69 23.60 18.05 1.13
N ASN A 70 23.47 18.31 2.42
CA ASN A 70 24.52 17.97 3.38
C ASN A 70 24.11 16.66 4.08
N THR A 71 24.38 15.53 3.45
CA THR A 71 24.11 14.18 3.99
C THR A 71 24.94 13.89 5.25
N GLY A 72 26.07 14.59 5.45
CA GLY A 72 26.93 14.42 6.63
C GLY A 72 26.34 14.93 7.95
N GLU A 73 25.23 15.66 7.92
CA GLU A 73 24.52 16.16 9.11
C GLU A 73 23.14 15.52 9.29
N ASP A 74 22.82 14.44 8.55
CA ASP A 74 21.56 13.72 8.75
C ASP A 74 21.65 12.83 10.00
N VAL A 75 21.23 13.40 11.13
CA VAL A 75 21.13 12.73 12.44
C VAL A 75 20.18 11.52 12.43
N GLY A 76 19.35 11.36 11.39
CA GLY A 76 18.44 10.23 11.24
C GLY A 76 19.09 8.95 10.70
N THR A 77 20.32 9.03 10.18
CA THR A 77 21.00 7.88 9.53
C THR A 77 21.36 6.75 10.49
N GLU A 78 21.51 7.04 11.79
CA GLU A 78 21.87 6.06 12.83
C GLU A 78 20.65 5.58 13.66
N ILE A 79 19.46 6.14 13.40
CA ILE A 79 18.24 5.80 14.14
C ILE A 79 17.48 4.70 13.40
N SER A 80 17.79 3.45 13.71
CA SER A 80 17.04 2.29 13.22
C SER A 80 16.07 1.76 14.27
N ASN A 81 14.86 1.39 13.87
CA ASN A 81 13.94 0.65 14.74
C ASN A 81 14.04 -0.85 14.45
N THR A 82 13.91 -1.69 15.48
CA THR A 82 13.93 -3.16 15.37
C THR A 82 12.80 -3.73 14.48
N SER A 83 11.78 -2.94 14.14
CA SER A 83 10.75 -3.30 13.15
C SER A 83 11.18 -3.10 11.69
N GLU A 84 12.37 -2.56 11.42
CA GLU A 84 12.90 -2.36 10.07
C GLU A 84 13.60 -3.58 9.48
N THR A 85 13.96 -4.58 10.30
CA THR A 85 14.84 -5.68 9.88
C THR A 85 14.16 -6.82 9.15
N THR A 86 12.83 -6.95 9.22
CA THR A 86 12.14 -8.11 8.61
C THR A 86 10.88 -7.71 7.84
N ARG A 87 10.72 -8.30 6.66
CA ARG A 87 9.49 -8.29 5.86
C ARG A 87 9.14 -9.70 5.48
N ASP A 88 7.88 -10.07 5.65
CA ASP A 88 7.44 -11.45 5.47
C ASP A 88 7.47 -11.88 4.00
N ASP A 89 7.22 -10.96 3.06
CA ASP A 89 7.30 -11.20 1.62
C ASP A 89 7.38 -9.91 0.77
N THR A 90 7.41 -10.09 -0.55
CA THR A 90 7.42 -9.01 -1.54
C THR A 90 6.19 -8.10 -1.47
N ARG A 91 5.02 -8.60 -1.02
CA ARG A 91 3.81 -7.78 -0.81
C ARG A 91 4.00 -6.83 0.38
N GLY A 92 4.50 -7.35 1.51
CA GLY A 92 4.82 -6.55 2.67
C GLY A 92 5.85 -5.46 2.36
N VAL A 93 6.79 -5.73 1.45
CA VAL A 93 7.71 -4.70 0.92
C VAL A 93 6.94 -3.62 0.15
N ALA A 94 6.06 -3.99 -0.78
CA ALA A 94 5.33 -3.03 -1.61
C ALA A 94 4.37 -2.15 -0.80
N TYR A 95 3.52 -2.73 0.06
CA TYR A 95 2.53 -1.97 0.84
C TYR A 95 3.17 -1.03 1.85
N ALA A 96 4.25 -1.44 2.51
CA ALA A 96 4.97 -0.54 3.39
C ALA A 96 5.68 0.59 2.63
N ASN A 97 6.12 0.38 1.40
CA ASN A 97 6.64 1.46 0.57
C ASN A 97 5.53 2.41 0.10
N LEU A 98 4.32 1.93 -0.21
CA LEU A 98 3.15 2.79 -0.47
C LEU A 98 2.83 3.69 0.74
N ALA A 99 2.80 3.12 1.95
CA ALA A 99 2.59 3.87 3.19
C ALA A 99 3.65 4.96 3.39
N ARG A 100 4.95 4.61 3.26
CA ARG A 100 6.06 5.57 3.36
C ARG A 100 6.02 6.65 2.29
N VAL A 101 5.61 6.31 1.06
CA VAL A 101 5.42 7.31 0.00
C VAL A 101 4.33 8.30 0.39
N ALA A 102 3.20 7.81 0.95
CA ALA A 102 2.13 8.68 1.41
C ALA A 102 2.58 9.60 2.57
N GLU A 103 3.37 9.08 3.51
CA GLU A 103 3.98 9.86 4.59
C GLU A 103 4.95 10.91 4.06
N ALA A 104 5.84 10.54 3.13
CA ALA A 104 6.79 11.46 2.53
C ALA A 104 6.08 12.58 1.74
N LEU A 105 5.04 12.24 0.98
CA LEU A 105 4.20 13.22 0.29
C LEU A 105 3.43 14.12 1.28
N ARG A 106 3.03 13.60 2.44
CA ARG A 106 2.42 14.40 3.51
C ARG A 106 3.42 15.39 4.10
N SER A 107 4.66 14.98 4.33
CA SER A 107 5.73 15.90 4.75
C SER A 107 5.99 16.97 3.70
N ILE A 108 6.07 16.61 2.41
CA ILE A 108 6.21 17.60 1.33
C ILE A 108 5.03 18.58 1.32
N GLU A 109 3.81 18.07 1.42
CA GLU A 109 2.58 18.87 1.47
C GLU A 109 2.64 19.93 2.58
N GLU A 110 3.02 19.55 3.80
CA GLU A 110 3.01 20.48 4.95
C GLU A 110 4.19 21.44 4.95
N TYR A 111 5.42 20.96 4.69
CA TYR A 111 6.59 21.83 4.68
C TYR A 111 6.63 22.79 3.49
N ALA A 112 6.02 22.45 2.35
CA ALA A 112 5.96 23.35 1.21
C ALA A 112 4.99 24.55 1.45
N LYS A 113 4.05 24.44 2.41
CA LYS A 113 3.15 25.56 2.76
C LYS A 113 3.87 26.72 3.47
N THR A 114 5.08 26.51 3.98
CA THR A 114 5.84 27.56 4.69
C THR A 114 6.63 28.47 3.75
N GLY A 115 6.50 28.28 2.43
CA GLY A 115 7.38 28.87 1.42
C GLY A 115 6.73 29.89 0.48
N SER A 116 7.36 30.07 -0.69
CA SER A 116 6.91 30.95 -1.78
C SER A 116 5.66 30.40 -2.49
N ALA A 117 5.11 31.18 -3.44
CA ALA A 117 3.99 30.74 -4.28
C ALA A 117 4.30 29.44 -5.05
N ASP A 118 5.54 29.23 -5.48
CA ASP A 118 5.97 28.00 -6.16
C ASP A 118 5.92 26.78 -5.21
N LEU A 119 6.27 26.98 -3.94
CA LEU A 119 6.15 25.94 -2.91
C LEU A 119 4.68 25.68 -2.54
N ALA A 120 3.80 26.68 -2.62
CA ALA A 120 2.36 26.45 -2.48
C ALA A 120 1.81 25.54 -3.61
N ASN A 121 2.29 25.71 -4.84
CA ASN A 121 1.95 24.80 -5.95
C ASN A 121 2.47 23.37 -5.70
N LEU A 122 3.69 23.23 -5.18
CA LEU A 122 4.23 21.94 -4.77
C LEU A 122 3.38 21.29 -3.68
N ALA A 123 2.90 22.05 -2.69
CA ALA A 123 2.03 21.53 -1.63
C ALA A 123 0.74 20.94 -2.21
N ASN A 124 0.10 21.65 -3.14
CA ASN A 124 -1.10 21.18 -3.83
C ASN A 124 -0.82 19.94 -4.69
N GLY A 125 0.30 19.92 -5.41
CA GLY A 125 0.76 18.77 -6.19
C GLY A 125 1.02 17.54 -5.32
N ALA A 126 1.70 17.70 -4.19
CA ALA A 126 1.98 16.63 -3.24
C ALA A 126 0.69 16.05 -2.64
N LYS A 127 -0.28 16.91 -2.30
CA LYS A 127 -1.62 16.48 -1.86
C LYS A 127 -2.32 15.64 -2.93
N ALA A 128 -2.35 16.09 -4.18
CA ALA A 128 -2.98 15.38 -5.28
C ALA A 128 -2.30 14.02 -5.56
N LEU A 129 -0.97 13.99 -5.57
CA LEU A 129 -0.19 12.76 -5.71
C LEU A 129 -0.47 11.77 -4.57
N ARG A 130 -0.61 12.25 -3.32
CA ARG A 130 -0.92 11.39 -2.16
C ARG A 130 -2.27 10.68 -2.31
N TYR A 131 -3.31 11.38 -2.78
CA TYR A 131 -4.59 10.73 -3.08
C TYR A 131 -4.47 9.67 -4.18
N ARG A 132 -3.68 9.95 -5.21
CA ARG A 132 -3.42 8.97 -6.27
C ARG A 132 -2.61 7.77 -5.80
N VAL A 133 -1.73 7.94 -4.81
CA VAL A 133 -1.03 6.83 -4.16
C VAL A 133 -2.03 5.92 -3.43
N TYR A 134 -3.02 6.46 -2.73
CA TYR A 134 -4.09 5.65 -2.13
C TYR A 134 -4.94 4.92 -3.17
N GLN A 135 -5.26 5.57 -4.28
CA GLN A 135 -5.96 4.92 -5.39
C GLN A 135 -5.11 3.81 -6.02
N LEU A 136 -3.81 4.05 -6.22
CA LEU A 136 -2.87 3.06 -6.73
C LEU A 136 -2.77 1.87 -5.77
N GLU A 137 -2.67 2.12 -4.47
CA GLU A 137 -2.65 1.06 -3.44
C GLU A 137 -3.90 0.18 -3.52
N SER A 138 -5.09 0.78 -3.58
CA SER A 138 -6.35 0.02 -3.74
C SER A 138 -6.36 -0.81 -5.03
N ALA A 139 -5.91 -0.22 -6.15
CA ALA A 139 -5.82 -0.94 -7.43
C ALA A 139 -4.80 -2.10 -7.40
N ILE A 140 -3.67 -1.90 -6.72
CA ILE A 140 -2.67 -2.94 -6.48
C ILE A 140 -3.24 -4.07 -5.63
N GLN A 141 -3.95 -3.78 -4.55
CA GLN A 141 -4.58 -4.80 -3.71
C GLN A 141 -5.59 -5.65 -4.50
N GLN A 142 -6.39 -5.03 -5.35
CA GLN A 142 -7.34 -5.75 -6.21
C GLN A 142 -6.62 -6.64 -7.21
N ALA A 143 -5.58 -6.11 -7.88
CA ALA A 143 -4.81 -6.88 -8.85
C ALA A 143 -4.00 -8.02 -8.19
N ASP A 144 -3.52 -7.83 -6.97
CA ASP A 144 -2.83 -8.87 -6.20
C ASP A 144 -3.78 -10.01 -5.81
N LYS A 145 -5.00 -9.70 -5.34
CA LYS A 145 -6.04 -10.72 -5.12
C LYS A 145 -6.39 -11.47 -6.41
N ALA A 146 -6.55 -10.76 -7.52
CA ALA A 146 -6.83 -11.38 -8.81
C ALA A 146 -5.67 -12.27 -9.28
N HIS A 147 -4.42 -11.84 -9.07
CA HIS A 147 -3.24 -12.63 -9.38
C HIS A 147 -3.19 -13.92 -8.55
N VAL A 148 -3.42 -13.85 -7.24
CA VAL A 148 -3.51 -15.05 -6.38
C VAL A 148 -4.59 -16.01 -6.86
N LEU A 149 -5.75 -15.50 -7.27
CA LEU A 149 -6.85 -16.31 -7.80
C LEU A 149 -6.46 -17.01 -9.11
N LEU A 150 -5.83 -16.29 -10.05
CA LEU A 150 -5.45 -16.83 -11.36
C LEU A 150 -4.31 -17.85 -11.29
N GLU A 151 -3.38 -17.68 -10.36
CA GLU A 151 -2.27 -18.61 -10.13
C GLU A 151 -2.68 -19.85 -9.30
N ALA A 152 -3.84 -19.82 -8.66
CA ALA A 152 -4.28 -20.91 -7.81
C ALA A 152 -4.61 -22.16 -8.63
N LYS A 153 -3.89 -23.24 -8.35
CA LYS A 153 -4.13 -24.56 -8.96
C LYS A 153 -5.26 -25.33 -8.29
N VAL A 154 -5.52 -25.02 -7.02
CA VAL A 154 -6.51 -25.70 -6.18
C VAL A 154 -7.31 -24.65 -5.43
N MET A 155 -8.63 -24.80 -5.47
CA MET A 155 -9.59 -24.02 -4.68
C MET A 155 -10.39 -24.97 -3.80
N ALA A 156 -10.43 -24.70 -2.50
CA ALA A 156 -11.29 -25.46 -1.58
C ALA A 156 -12.69 -24.86 -1.56
N ILE A 157 -13.71 -25.70 -1.74
CA ILE A 157 -15.10 -25.30 -1.56
C ILE A 157 -15.51 -25.71 -0.14
N LEU A 158 -15.83 -24.72 0.68
CA LEU A 158 -16.23 -24.87 2.06
C LEU A 158 -17.74 -24.66 2.16
N GLY A 159 -18.43 -25.63 2.73
CA GLY A 159 -19.87 -25.56 3.01
C GLY A 159 -20.33 -26.79 3.75
N GLY A 160 -21.54 -26.75 4.29
CA GLY A 160 -22.16 -27.89 4.94
C GLY A 160 -23.60 -27.64 5.32
N GLU A 161 -24.15 -28.53 6.14
CA GLU A 161 -25.50 -28.39 6.70
C GLU A 161 -25.58 -27.25 7.74
N THR A 162 -24.43 -26.88 8.32
CA THR A 162 -24.29 -25.81 9.31
C THR A 162 -23.33 -24.73 8.81
N PRO A 163 -23.73 -23.44 8.79
CA PRO A 163 -22.98 -22.38 8.14
C PRO A 163 -21.77 -21.86 8.95
N HIS A 164 -21.08 -22.70 9.71
CA HIS A 164 -19.99 -22.29 10.61
C HIS A 164 -18.61 -22.69 10.06
N PRO A 165 -17.57 -21.87 10.29
CA PRO A 165 -16.21 -22.20 9.89
C PRO A 165 -15.71 -23.43 10.66
N LYS A 166 -15.35 -24.49 9.92
CA LYS A 166 -14.52 -25.58 10.45
C LYS A 166 -13.08 -25.06 10.60
N ARG A 167 -12.83 -24.22 11.61
CA ARG A 167 -11.57 -23.44 11.78
C ARG A 167 -10.31 -24.29 11.63
N GLU A 168 -10.29 -25.48 12.24
CA GLU A 168 -9.16 -26.41 12.15
C GLU A 168 -8.91 -26.90 10.72
N LEU A 169 -9.98 -27.23 9.97
CA LEU A 169 -9.87 -27.62 8.56
C LEU A 169 -9.37 -26.46 7.71
N VAL A 170 -9.91 -25.25 7.90
CA VAL A 170 -9.48 -24.05 7.16
C VAL A 170 -7.99 -23.79 7.39
N ARG A 171 -7.55 -23.86 8.65
CA ARG A 171 -6.14 -23.69 9.02
C ARG A 171 -5.25 -24.78 8.41
N ALA A 172 -5.63 -26.05 8.51
CA ALA A 172 -4.88 -27.15 7.93
C ALA A 172 -4.73 -27.01 6.40
N LEU A 173 -5.80 -26.62 5.70
CA LEU A 173 -5.74 -26.36 4.26
C LEU A 173 -4.85 -25.16 3.91
N TYR A 174 -4.90 -24.09 4.72
CA TYR A 174 -4.03 -22.93 4.56
C TYR A 174 -2.55 -23.27 4.76
N GLU A 175 -2.23 -24.03 5.81
CA GLU A 175 -0.88 -24.51 6.11
C GLU A 175 -0.37 -25.46 5.02
N ALA A 176 -1.26 -26.24 4.39
CA ALA A 176 -0.96 -27.05 3.22
C ALA A 176 -0.74 -26.23 1.92
N GLY A 177 -0.85 -24.90 1.98
CA GLY A 177 -0.55 -24.00 0.86
C GLY A 177 -1.75 -23.50 0.07
N LEU A 178 -2.98 -23.87 0.45
CA LEU A 178 -4.17 -23.32 -0.22
C LEU A 178 -4.35 -21.85 0.14
N ARG A 179 -4.69 -21.05 -0.88
CA ARG A 179 -4.93 -19.60 -0.73
C ARG A 179 -6.29 -19.17 -1.22
N VAL A 180 -7.01 -20.03 -1.96
CA VAL A 180 -8.34 -19.71 -2.50
C VAL A 180 -9.38 -20.63 -1.88
N PHE A 181 -10.37 -20.02 -1.25
CA PHE A 181 -11.48 -20.69 -0.61
C PHE A 181 -12.79 -20.13 -1.16
N GLN A 182 -13.73 -21.01 -1.50
CA GLN A 182 -15.09 -20.63 -1.87
C GLN A 182 -16.03 -21.02 -0.74
N LEU A 183 -16.71 -20.06 -0.13
CA LEU A 183 -17.80 -20.29 0.81
C LEU A 183 -19.08 -20.57 0.03
N ARG A 184 -19.65 -21.75 0.25
CA ARG A 184 -20.85 -22.24 -0.42
C ARG A 184 -21.75 -22.94 0.59
N GLU A 185 -22.47 -22.15 1.36
CA GLU A 185 -23.46 -22.67 2.30
C GLU A 185 -24.79 -22.91 1.58
N LYS A 186 -25.38 -24.08 1.81
CA LYS A 186 -26.70 -24.47 1.28
C LYS A 186 -27.58 -24.93 2.43
N GLY A 187 -28.84 -24.52 2.41
CA GLY A 187 -29.87 -25.07 3.31
C GLY A 187 -30.04 -24.34 4.66
N ALA A 188 -29.16 -23.40 5.03
CA ALA A 188 -29.38 -22.53 6.16
C ALA A 188 -30.31 -21.35 5.80
N SER A 189 -31.11 -20.87 6.75
CA SER A 189 -31.91 -19.65 6.54
C SER A 189 -30.99 -18.43 6.46
N ASP A 190 -31.43 -17.40 5.72
CA ASP A 190 -30.62 -16.21 5.46
C ASP A 190 -30.09 -15.55 6.73
N ALA A 191 -30.89 -15.51 7.80
CA ALA A 191 -30.51 -14.91 9.08
C ALA A 191 -29.41 -15.70 9.80
N ILE A 192 -29.54 -17.03 9.86
CA ILE A 192 -28.54 -17.90 10.52
C ILE A 192 -27.22 -17.82 9.75
N ALA A 193 -27.34 -17.84 8.44
CA ALA A 193 -26.21 -17.93 7.56
C ALA A 193 -25.45 -16.56 7.53
N PHE A 194 -26.17 -15.42 7.52
CA PHE A 194 -25.57 -14.10 7.70
C PHE A 194 -24.93 -13.89 9.07
N ALA A 195 -25.54 -14.40 10.15
CA ALA A 195 -24.95 -14.33 11.50
C ALA A 195 -23.61 -15.08 11.58
N ALA A 196 -23.43 -16.13 10.78
CA ALA A 196 -22.21 -16.90 10.75
C ALA A 196 -21.07 -16.19 10.00
N THR A 197 -21.36 -15.19 9.15
CA THR A 197 -20.36 -14.38 8.45
C THR A 197 -19.37 -13.72 9.40
N ALA A 198 -19.82 -13.28 10.59
CA ALA A 198 -18.93 -12.72 11.61
C ALA A 198 -17.89 -13.74 12.10
N GLN A 199 -18.29 -15.00 12.27
CA GLN A 199 -17.40 -16.08 12.70
C GLN A 199 -16.40 -16.46 11.60
N TRP A 200 -16.85 -16.46 10.34
CA TRP A 200 -15.99 -16.65 9.17
C TRP A 200 -14.97 -15.53 9.07
N ARG A 201 -15.37 -14.27 9.20
CA ARG A 201 -14.47 -13.11 9.18
C ARG A 201 -13.38 -13.24 10.23
N GLU A 202 -13.75 -13.58 11.46
CA GLU A 202 -12.78 -13.79 12.56
C GLU A 202 -11.81 -14.94 12.23
N ALA A 203 -12.33 -16.08 11.76
CA ALA A 203 -11.50 -17.24 11.41
C ALA A 203 -10.51 -16.95 10.26
N LEU A 204 -10.89 -16.08 9.32
CA LEU A 204 -10.10 -15.75 8.15
C LEU A 204 -9.15 -14.57 8.38
N ALA A 205 -9.43 -13.69 9.36
CA ALA A 205 -8.62 -12.52 9.66
C ALA A 205 -7.18 -12.87 10.09
N GLU A 206 -6.98 -14.04 10.68
CA GLU A 206 -5.66 -14.53 11.10
C GLU A 206 -4.83 -15.12 9.94
N LEU A 207 -5.41 -15.26 8.75
CA LEU A 207 -4.83 -15.96 7.62
C LEU A 207 -4.52 -14.98 6.48
N PRO A 208 -3.30 -14.43 6.43
CA PRO A 208 -2.95 -13.42 5.43
C PRO A 208 -2.92 -14.02 4.02
N LYS A 209 -3.20 -13.17 3.02
CA LYS A 209 -3.09 -13.50 1.58
C LYS A 209 -4.11 -14.54 1.11
N LEU A 210 -5.26 -14.62 1.78
CA LEU A 210 -6.39 -15.40 1.33
C LEU A 210 -7.23 -14.66 0.29
N VAL A 211 -7.74 -15.40 -0.68
CA VAL A 211 -8.83 -14.99 -1.55
C VAL A 211 -10.04 -15.84 -1.19
N VAL A 212 -11.12 -15.16 -0.78
CA VAL A 212 -12.37 -15.80 -0.39
C VAL A 212 -13.44 -15.42 -1.39
N LEU A 213 -14.04 -16.42 -2.02
CA LEU A 213 -15.18 -16.26 -2.91
C LEU A 213 -16.44 -16.66 -2.16
N VAL A 214 -17.51 -15.88 -2.27
CA VAL A 214 -18.81 -16.25 -1.72
C VAL A 214 -19.75 -16.60 -2.86
N ASN A 215 -20.33 -17.79 -2.79
CA ASN A 215 -21.25 -18.28 -3.79
C ASN A 215 -22.65 -17.66 -3.59
N ASP A 216 -23.23 -17.09 -4.66
CA ASP A 216 -24.62 -16.59 -4.76
C ASP A 216 -25.08 -15.52 -3.73
N ARG A 217 -24.19 -15.05 -2.83
CA ARG A 217 -24.52 -14.15 -1.71
C ARG A 217 -23.61 -12.93 -1.64
N VAL A 218 -24.03 -11.85 -2.32
CA VAL A 218 -23.31 -10.57 -2.34
C VAL A 218 -23.31 -9.89 -0.97
N ASP A 219 -24.40 -10.00 -0.23
CA ASP A 219 -24.55 -9.47 1.13
C ASP A 219 -23.51 -10.04 2.10
N TRP A 220 -23.15 -11.31 1.96
CA TRP A 220 -22.07 -11.93 2.72
C TRP A 220 -20.70 -11.52 2.22
N ALA A 221 -20.51 -11.47 0.90
CA ALA A 221 -19.24 -11.05 0.31
C ALA A 221 -18.84 -9.63 0.77
N LEU A 222 -19.83 -8.75 0.99
CA LEU A 222 -19.62 -7.40 1.50
C LEU A 222 -19.40 -7.33 3.03
N ALA A 223 -19.82 -8.34 3.77
CA ALA A 223 -19.75 -8.39 5.23
C ALA A 223 -18.52 -9.14 5.78
N LEU A 224 -17.83 -9.90 4.92
CA LEU A 224 -16.53 -10.55 5.16
C LEU A 224 -15.38 -9.54 5.07
#